data_AF-A0A8S0RP35-F1
#
_entry.id   AF-A0A8S0RP35-F1
#
_cell.length_a   1.000
_cell.length_b   1.000
_cell.length_c   1.000
_cell.angle_alpha   90.00
_cell.angle_beta   90.00
_cell.angle_gamma   90.00
#
_symmetry.space_group_name_H-M   'P 1'
#
loop_
_entity.id
_entity.type
_entity.pdbx_description
1 polymer ?
#
loop_
_entity_poly.entity_id
_entity_poly.type
_entity_poly.pdbx_seq_one_letter_code
_entity_poly.pdbx_strand_id
1 'polypeptide(L)' 'RAEKRNREANGGNFTPKWFDMTDEVTTTPWGELEIYRYNGKYMEHRNAVDASEAIVIGDVQSIEFNPWQF' A
#
# COMPACT_ATOMS: atom_id res chain seq x y z
N ARG A 1 6.78 1.77 11.71
CA ARG A 1 7.43 0.92 12.76
C ARG A 1 6.41 0.39 13.79
N ALA A 2 5.49 1.20 14.31
CA ALA A 2 4.46 0.77 15.27
C ALA A 2 3.34 -0.11 14.65
N GLU A 3 2.87 0.22 13.44
CA GLU A 3 1.82 -0.55 12.75
C GLU A 3 2.24 -2.01 12.45
N LYS A 4 3.52 -2.21 12.07
CA LYS A 4 4.08 -3.53 11.80
C LYS A 4 4.03 -4.44 13.04
N ARG A 5 4.42 -3.92 14.22
CA ARG A 5 4.42 -4.67 15.49
C ARG A 5 3.02 -5.06 15.96
N ASN A 6 2.02 -4.19 15.77
CA ASN A 6 0.63 -4.51 16.16
C ASN A 6 -0.02 -5.57 15.25
N ARG A 7 0.40 -5.68 13.98
CA ARG A 7 -0.10 -6.72 13.06
C ARG A 7 0.48 -8.10 13.35
N GLU A 8 1.79 -8.17 13.63
CA GLU A 8 2.47 -9.42 14.02
C GLU A 8 1.89 -10.00 15.32
N ALA A 9 1.53 -9.14 16.29
CA ALA A 9 0.92 -9.57 17.56
C ALA A 9 -0.50 -10.16 17.41
N ASN A 10 -1.24 -9.79 16.35
CA ASN A 10 -2.61 -10.27 16.11
C ASN A 10 -2.68 -11.46 15.14
N GLY A 11 -1.54 -12.02 14.71
CA GLY A 11 -1.49 -13.12 13.73
C GLY A 11 -2.11 -12.77 12.38
N GLY A 12 -2.30 -11.48 12.09
CA GLY A 12 -2.93 -11.01 10.87
C GLY A 12 -1.92 -10.96 9.74
N ASN A 13 -2.05 -11.86 8.77
CA ASN A 13 -1.25 -11.82 7.55
C ASN A 13 -1.45 -10.46 6.84
N PHE A 14 -0.36 -9.71 6.68
CA PHE A 14 -0.37 -8.43 5.97
C PHE A 14 -0.57 -8.70 4.49
N THR A 15 -1.78 -8.54 3.97
CA THR A 15 -2.05 -8.65 2.54
C THR A 15 -1.95 -7.26 1.89
N PRO A 16 -0.98 -7.03 0.98
CA PRO A 16 -0.91 -5.76 0.27
C PRO A 16 -2.16 -5.55 -0.61
N LYS A 17 -2.66 -4.31 -0.64
CA LYS A 17 -3.91 -3.97 -1.33
C LYS A 17 -3.80 -4.04 -2.86
N TRP A 18 -2.63 -3.65 -3.40
CA TRP A 18 -2.38 -3.44 -4.83
C TRP A 18 -1.46 -4.49 -5.46
N PHE A 19 -1.03 -5.45 -4.65
CA PHE A 19 -0.15 -6.53 -5.07
C PHE A 19 -0.70 -7.83 -4.54
N ASP A 20 -0.53 -8.89 -5.31
CA ASP A 20 -0.78 -10.24 -4.86
C ASP A 20 0.55 -10.83 -4.35
N MET A 21 0.48 -11.53 -3.23
CA MET A 21 1.59 -12.36 -2.77
C MET A 21 1.87 -13.42 -3.82
N THR A 22 3.15 -13.64 -4.10
CA THR A 22 3.59 -14.83 -4.83
C THR A 22 4.35 -15.73 -3.87
N ASP A 23 4.37 -17.03 -4.12
CA ASP A 23 5.15 -17.99 -3.34
C ASP A 23 6.66 -17.93 -3.70
N GLU A 24 7.07 -16.90 -4.46
CA GLU A 24 8.44 -16.72 -4.91
C GLU A 24 9.22 -15.87 -3.90
N VAL A 25 10.35 -16.42 -3.45
CA VAL A 25 11.31 -15.73 -2.59
C VAL A 25 12.66 -15.78 -3.28
N THR A 26 13.32 -14.63 -3.40
CA THR A 26 14.65 -14.51 -4.01
C THR A 26 15.71 -14.28 -2.95
N THR A 27 16.77 -15.08 -2.99
CA THR A 27 17.91 -14.93 -2.08
C THR A 27 18.81 -13.83 -2.62
N THR A 28 18.94 -12.76 -1.86
CA THR A 28 19.89 -11.68 -2.16
C THR A 28 21.00 -11.65 -1.12
N PRO A 29 22.15 -11.00 -1.42
CA PRO A 29 23.24 -10.83 -0.45
C PRO A 29 22.83 -10.12 0.85
N TRP A 30 21.66 -9.46 0.85
CA TRP A 30 21.10 -8.74 1.99
C TRP A 30 19.96 -9.49 2.69
N GLY A 31 19.63 -10.70 2.24
CA GLY A 31 18.59 -11.56 2.81
C GLY A 31 17.57 -12.05 1.79
N GLU A 32 16.54 -12.71 2.32
CA GLU A 32 15.40 -13.21 1.54
C GLU A 32 14.44 -12.06 1.22
N LEU A 33 14.06 -11.95 -0.05
CA LEU A 33 13.10 -10.97 -0.54
C LEU A 33 11.88 -11.70 -1.11
N GLU A 34 10.73 -11.44 -0.51
CA GLU A 34 9.43 -11.86 -1.01
C GLU A 34 9.09 -11.11 -2.30
N ILE A 35 8.66 -11.84 -3.32
CA ILE A 35 8.22 -11.25 -4.58
C ILE A 35 6.72 -11.06 -4.54
N TYR A 36 6.28 -9.88 -4.98
CA TYR A 36 4.88 -9.51 -5.07
C TYR A 36 4.55 -9.15 -6.51
N ARG A 37 3.40 -9.63 -7.00
CA ARG A 37 2.94 -9.35 -8.36
C ARG A 37 1.93 -8.21 -8.34
N TYR A 38 2.13 -7.21 -9.19
CA TYR A 38 1.13 -6.15 -9.34
C TYR A 38 -0.19 -6.70 -9.87
N ASN A 39 -1.31 -6.38 -9.20
CA ASN A 39 -2.61 -7.00 -9.46
C ASN A 39 -3.58 -6.13 -10.26
N GLY A 40 -3.14 -4.98 -10.77
CA GLY A 40 -3.98 -4.10 -11.61
C GLY A 40 -5.00 -3.25 -10.84
N LYS A 41 -5.34 -3.60 -9.58
CA LYS A 41 -6.40 -2.92 -8.80
C LYS A 41 -6.14 -1.44 -8.57
N TYR A 42 -4.87 -1.01 -8.53
CA TYR A 42 -4.56 0.42 -8.39
C TYR A 42 -4.96 1.21 -9.64
N MET A 43 -4.73 0.63 -10.82
CA MET A 43 -5.15 1.24 -12.09
C MET A 43 -6.67 1.31 -12.18
N GLU A 44 -7.38 0.26 -11.78
CA GLU A 44 -8.85 0.26 -11.69
C GLU A 44 -9.35 1.35 -10.73
N HIS A 45 -8.73 1.45 -9.55
CA HIS A 45 -9.06 2.49 -8.58
C HIS A 45 -8.82 3.90 -9.13
N ARG A 46 -7.69 4.13 -9.81
CA ARG A 46 -7.38 5.41 -10.47
C ARG A 46 -8.38 5.73 -11.58
N ASN A 47 -8.70 4.77 -12.44
CA ASN A 47 -9.68 4.94 -13.51
C ASN A 47 -11.08 5.23 -12.94
N ALA A 48 -11.48 4.60 -11.84
CA ALA A 48 -12.76 4.86 -11.19
C ALA A 48 -12.81 6.24 -10.52
N VAL A 49 -11.69 6.70 -9.95
CA VAL A 49 -11.54 8.06 -9.39
C VAL A 49 -11.53 9.12 -10.50
N ASP A 50 -10.88 8.85 -11.63
CA ASP A 50 -10.78 9.80 -12.75
C ASP A 50 -12.10 9.83 -13.55
N ALA A 51 -12.82 8.70 -13.68
CA ALA A 51 -14.13 8.61 -14.33
C ALA A 51 -15.30 9.09 -13.45
N SER A 52 -15.17 8.93 -12.13
CA SER A 52 -16.05 9.61 -11.19
C SER A 52 -15.55 11.03 -11.05
N GLU A 53 -16.08 11.96 -11.84
CA GLU A 53 -16.01 13.41 -11.58
C GLU A 53 -16.76 13.79 -10.27
N ALA A 54 -16.76 12.89 -9.28
CA ALA A 54 -17.41 12.96 -8.01
C ALA A 54 -16.45 13.64 -7.04
N ILE A 55 -16.70 14.95 -6.92
CA ILE A 55 -16.52 15.87 -5.80
C ILE A 55 -16.57 15.13 -4.44
N VAL A 56 -15.54 14.37 -4.09
CA VAL A 56 -15.17 13.97 -2.72
C VAL A 56 -13.64 13.91 -2.60
N ILE A 57 -12.95 14.77 -3.36
CA ILE A 57 -11.66 15.27 -2.92
C ILE A 57 -12.00 16.39 -1.94
N GLY A 58 -12.42 16.01 -0.74
CA GLY A 58 -12.34 16.91 0.39
C GLY A 58 -10.87 17.27 0.56
N ASP A 59 -10.50 18.41 -0.03
CA ASP A 59 -9.39 19.23 0.42
C ASP A 59 -7.99 18.60 0.40
N VAL A 60 -7.72 17.65 -0.51
CA VAL A 60 -6.37 17.07 -0.69
C VAL A 60 -5.37 18.12 -1.17
N GLN A 61 -5.83 19.23 -1.77
CA GLN A 61 -4.96 20.38 -2.07
C GLN A 61 -4.67 21.28 -0.85
N SER A 62 -5.42 21.16 0.25
CA SER A 62 -5.28 22.02 1.43
C SER A 62 -4.66 21.30 2.63
N ILE A 63 -4.29 20.02 2.48
CA ILE A 63 -3.41 19.35 3.43
C ILE A 63 -2.00 19.92 3.29
N GLU A 64 -1.68 20.92 4.11
CA GLU A 64 -0.32 21.43 4.23
C GLU A 64 0.59 20.30 4.73
N PHE A 65 1.36 19.73 3.81
CA PHE A 65 2.29 18.65 4.12
C PHE A 65 3.40 19.20 5.00
N ASN A 66 3.35 18.92 6.30
CA ASN A 66 4.40 19.29 7.25
C ASN A 66 5.27 18.06 7.60
N PRO A 67 6.48 17.95 7.05
CA PRO A 67 7.36 16.79 7.24
C PRO A 67 7.94 16.65 8.65
N TRP A 68 7.68 17.59 9.57
CA TRP A 68 8.24 17.63 10.93
C TRP A 68 7.20 17.48 12.05
N GLN A 69 5.99 16.98 11.77
CA GLN A 69 4.95 16.79 12.80
C GLN A 69 5.13 15.54 13.70
N PHE A 70 6.36 15.08 13.91
CA PHE A 70 6.69 14.02 14.86
C PHE A 70 7.56 14.52 15.99
#